data_AF-D9PY70-F1
#
_entry.id   AF-D9PY70-F1
#
_cell.length_a   1.000
_cell.length_b   1.000
_cell.length_c   1.000
_cell.angle_alpha   90.00
_cell.angle_beta   90.00
_cell.angle_gamma   90.00
#
_symmetry.space_group_name_H-M   'P 1'
#
loop_
_entity.id
_entity.type
_entity.pdbx_description
1 polymer ?
#
loop_
_entity_poly.entity_id
_entity_poly.type
_entity_poly.pdbx_seq_one_letter_code
_entity_poly.pdbx_strand_id
1 'polypeptide(L)' 'MDYESLFGKVYFLICVDIILYFVGIRHFNGLVPIAALLAVFIYFLLFWLHFFVDELKGKKEEIRWMMAIILALIIFGT' A
#
# COMPACT_ATOMS: atom_id res chain seq x y z
N MET A 1 15.04 -10.24 10.48
CA MET A 1 14.76 -9.70 9.13
C MET A 1 14.73 -8.19 9.29
N ASP A 2 15.32 -7.39 8.42
CA ASP A 2 15.31 -5.92 8.60
C ASP A 2 13.93 -5.36 8.21
N TYR A 3 13.08 -5.16 9.22
CA TYR A 3 11.71 -4.67 9.04
C TYR A 3 11.65 -3.18 8.70
N GLU A 4 12.69 -2.39 9.00
CA GLU A 4 12.75 -1.00 8.58
C GLU A 4 13.01 -0.91 7.06
N SER A 5 13.91 -1.73 6.54
CA SER A 5 14.09 -1.87 5.08
C SER A 5 12.82 -2.36 4.39
N LEU A 6 12.10 -3.32 5.01
CA LEU A 6 10.82 -3.78 4.48
C LEU A 6 9.79 -2.64 4.43
N PHE A 7 9.66 -1.85 5.50
CA PHE A 7 8.77 -0.70 5.56
C PHE A 7 9.08 0.33 4.47
N GLY A 8 10.36 0.62 4.21
CA GLY A 8 10.77 1.49 3.10
C GLY A 8 10.34 0.96 1.72
N LYS A 9 10.40 -0.35 1.51
CA LYS A 9 9.89 -0.99 0.28
C LYS A 9 8.37 -0.89 0.16
N VAL A 10 7.65 -1.01 1.27
CA VAL A 10 6.18 -0.84 1.28
C VAL A 10 5.81 0.58 0.88
N TYR A 11 6.52 1.59 1.39
CA TYR A 11 6.30 2.97 0.97
C TYR A 11 6.50 3.16 -0.53
N PHE A 12 7.59 2.62 -1.08
CA PHE A 12 7.83 2.65 -2.52
C PHE A 12 6.72 1.96 -3.32
N LEU A 13 6.22 0.81 -2.85
CA LEU A 13 5.11 0.09 -3.49
C LEU A 13 3.82 0.92 -3.49
N ILE A 14 3.51 1.62 -2.40
CA ILE A 14 2.34 2.54 -2.34
C ILE A 14 2.48 3.63 -3.41
N CYS A 15 3.66 4.23 -3.57
CA CYS A 15 3.88 5.24 -4.60
C CYS A 15 3.69 4.69 -6.01
N VAL A 16 4.21 3.49 -6.29
CA VAL A 16 4.04 2.81 -7.58
C VAL A 16 2.57 2.52 -7.85
N ASP A 17 1.84 2.04 -6.84
CA ASP A 17 0.41 1.73 -6.93
C ASP A 17 -0.43 2.97 -7.29
N ILE A 18 -0.17 4.10 -6.61
CA ILE A 18 -0.81 5.38 -6.92
C ILE A 18 -0.55 5.80 -8.38
N ILE A 19 0.70 5.69 -8.86
CA ILE A 19 1.04 6.05 -10.24
C ILE A 19 0.32 5.14 -11.23
N LEU A 20 0.33 3.82 -10.99
CA LEU A 20 -0.36 2.85 -11.83
C LEU A 20 -1.86 3.12 -11.88
N TYR A 21 -2.45 3.53 -10.76
CA TYR A 21 -3.85 3.90 -10.66
C TYR A 21 -4.19 5.11 -11.56
N PHE A 22 -3.44 6.21 -11.43
CA PHE A 22 -3.65 7.41 -12.25
C PHE A 22 -3.40 7.16 -13.75
N VAL A 23 -2.34 6.42 -14.09
CA VAL A 23 -2.03 6.04 -15.48
C VAL A 23 -3.10 5.11 -16.03
N GLY A 24 -3.59 4.18 -15.21
CA GLY A 24 -4.63 3.22 -15.57
C GLY A 24 -5.94 3.91 -15.95
N ILE A 25 -6.41 4.86 -15.13
CA ILE A 25 -7.61 5.65 -15.43
C ILE A 25 -7.45 6.45 -16.73
N ARG A 26 -6.27 7.07 -16.93
CA ARG A 26 -6.10 8.07 -17.98
C ARG A 26 -5.75 7.50 -19.35
N HIS A 27 -5.02 6.38 -19.38
CA HIS A 27 -4.40 5.89 -20.63
C HIS A 27 -4.66 4.42 -20.92
N PHE A 28 -4.83 3.56 -19.90
CA PHE A 28 -4.94 2.12 -20.12
C PHE A 28 -5.76 1.44 -19.02
N ASN A 29 -7.07 1.28 -19.26
CA ASN A 29 -8.01 0.69 -18.29
C ASN A 29 -7.62 -0.73 -17.82
N GLY A 30 -6.81 -1.47 -18.58
CA GLY A 30 -6.31 -2.79 -18.16
C GLY A 30 -5.32 -2.75 -16.98
N LEU A 31 -4.74 -1.60 -16.65
CA LEU A 31 -3.86 -1.44 -15.49
C LEU A 31 -4.63 -1.22 -14.19
N VAL A 32 -5.88 -0.74 -14.25
CA VAL A 32 -6.74 -0.51 -13.08
C VAL A 32 -6.94 -1.77 -12.24
N PRO A 33 -7.32 -2.94 -12.79
CA PRO A 33 -7.44 -4.17 -11.99
C PRO A 33 -6.10 -4.66 -11.42
N ILE A 34 -4.99 -4.37 -12.09
CA ILE A 34 -3.63 -4.71 -11.60
C ILE A 34 -3.29 -3.84 -10.40
N ALA A 35 -3.54 -2.53 -10.48
CA ALA A 35 -3.39 -1.61 -9.36
C ALA A 35 -4.31 -1.99 -8.19
N ALA A 36 -5.57 -2.35 -8.46
CA ALA A 36 -6.49 -2.79 -7.40
C ALA A 36 -5.98 -4.04 -6.65
N LEU A 37 -5.46 -5.05 -7.37
CA LEU A 37 -4.86 -6.24 -6.75
C LEU A 37 -3.60 -5.89 -5.94
N LEU A 38 -2.78 -4.99 -6.45
CA LEU A 38 -1.57 -4.53 -5.76
C LEU A 38 -1.92 -3.74 -4.49
N ALA A 39 -2.92 -2.85 -4.53
CA ALA A 39 -3.43 -2.13 -3.38
C ALA A 39 -3.92 -3.09 -2.27
N VAL A 40 -4.70 -4.11 -2.63
CA VAL A 40 -5.15 -5.14 -1.67
C VAL A 40 -3.96 -5.88 -1.05
N PHE A 41 -2.97 -6.26 -1.85
CA PHE A 41 -1.76 -6.90 -1.35
C PHE A 41 -0.98 -6.01 -0.36
N ILE A 42 -0.78 -4.74 -0.71
CA ILE A 42 -0.10 -3.76 0.15
C ILE A 42 -0.88 -3.58 1.46
N TYR A 43 -2.21 -3.56 1.42
CA TYR A 43 -3.04 -3.45 2.61
C TYR A 43 -2.82 -4.61 3.58
N PHE A 44 -2.82 -5.86 3.08
CA PHE A 44 -2.55 -7.04 3.90
C PHE A 44 -1.14 -7.02 4.49
N LEU A 45 -0.15 -6.56 3.72
CA LEU A 45 1.22 -6.45 4.19
C LEU A 45 1.36 -5.39 5.31
N LEU A 46 0.73 -4.24 5.15
CA LEU A 46 0.67 -3.19 6.19
C LEU A 46 -0.07 -3.67 7.43
N PHE A 47 -1.18 -4.40 7.27
CA PHE A 47 -1.91 -5.00 8.39
C PHE A 47 -1.01 -5.96 9.17
N TRP A 48 -0.29 -6.84 8.48
CA TRP A 48 0.65 -7.76 9.11
C TRP A 48 1.77 -7.02 9.86
N LEU A 49 2.35 -5.98 9.25
CA LEU A 49 3.37 -5.13 9.88
C LEU A 49 2.84 -4.40 11.11
N HIS A 50 1.60 -3.91 11.09
CA HIS A 50 1.01 -3.18 12.19
C HIS A 50 0.78 -4.06 13.44
N PHE A 51 0.28 -5.28 13.21
CA PHE A 51 -0.17 -6.17 14.29
C PHE A 51 0.91 -7.12 14.81
N PHE A 52 1.78 -7.64 13.95
CA PHE A 52 2.68 -8.74 14.30
C PHE A 52 4.15 -8.35 14.43
N VAL A 53 4.53 -7.13 14.03
CA VAL A 53 5.92 -6.67 14.10
C VAL A 53 6.10 -5.64 15.22
N ASP A 54 6.59 -6.11 16.36
CA ASP A 54 6.79 -5.31 17.56
C ASP A 54 7.96 -4.31 17.45
N GLU A 55 8.92 -4.57 16.57
CA GLU A 55 10.07 -3.67 16.27
C GLU A 55 9.62 -2.34 15.64
N LEU A 56 8.42 -2.31 15.04
CA LEU A 56 7.84 -1.11 14.42
C LEU A 56 6.86 -0.36 15.35
N LYS A 57 6.89 -0.60 16.66
CA LYS A 57 6.02 0.10 17.65
C LYS A 57 6.05 1.63 17.51
N GLY A 58 7.21 2.21 17.22
CA GLY A 58 7.36 3.66 17.02
C GLY A 58 6.75 4.19 15.71
N LYS A 59 6.49 3.33 14.72
CA LYS A 59 5.96 3.68 13.40
C LYS A 59 4.52 3.21 13.19
N LYS A 60 3.85 2.70 14.24
CA LYS A 60 2.47 2.18 14.14
C LYS A 60 1.47 3.22 13.63
N GLU A 61 1.65 4.48 14.01
CA GLU A 61 0.82 5.59 13.52
C GLU A 61 1.02 5.84 12.02
N GLU A 62 2.27 5.83 11.55
CA GLU A 62 2.59 5.96 10.12
C GLU A 62 2.00 4.80 9.32
N ILE A 63 2.16 3.56 9.80
CA ILE A 63 1.55 2.37 9.18
C ILE A 63 0.03 2.51 9.11
N ARG A 64 -0.60 3.04 10.17
CA ARG A 64 -2.05 3.28 10.19
C ARG A 64 -2.49 4.29 9.13
N TRP A 65 -1.74 5.37 8.95
CA TRP A 65 -2.00 6.34 7.88
C TRP A 65 -1.80 5.73 6.49
N MET A 66 -0.75 4.92 6.29
CA MET A 66 -0.51 4.21 5.03
C MET A 66 -1.65 3.23 4.71
N MET A 67 -2.15 2.50 5.72
CA MET A 67 -3.34 1.64 5.56
C MET A 67 -4.56 2.44 5.14
N ALA A 68 -4.79 3.61 5.72
CA ALA A 68 -5.92 4.47 5.36
C ALA A 68 -5.82 4.98 3.91
N ILE A 69 -4.62 5.37 3.46
CA ILE A 69 -4.38 5.81 2.07
C ILE A 69 -4.68 4.66 1.10
N ILE A 70 -4.14 3.47 1.35
CA ILE A 70 -4.38 2.30 0.50
C ILE A 70 -5.86 1.90 0.53
N LEU A 71 -6.52 1.95 1.69
CA LEU A 71 -7.94 1.64 1.78
C LEU A 71 -8.79 2.62 0.95
N ALA A 72 -8.45 3.91 0.98
CA ALA A 72 -9.09 4.91 0.14
C ALA A 72 -8.86 4.60 -1.35
N LEU A 73 -7.64 4.23 -1.74
CA LEU A 73 -7.33 3.81 -3.11
C LEU A 73 -8.08 2.55 -3.53
N ILE A 74 -8.38 1.61 -2.63
CA ILE A 74 -9.20 0.44 -2.94
C ILE A 74 -10.66 0.86 -3.18
N ILE A 75 -11.22 1.67 -2.27
CA ILE A 75 -12.65 2.07 -2.31
C ILE A 75 -12.97 2.97 -3.48
N PHE A 76 -12.16 4.01 -3.71
CA PHE A 76 -12.32 4.92 -4.84
C PHE A 76 -11.66 4.37 -6.12
N GLY A 77 -10.93 3.28 -5.97
CA GLY A 77 -10.16 2.55 -6.97
C GLY A 77 -11.00 1.83 -8.00
N THR A 78 -11.98 1.13 -7.47
CA THR A 78 -12.98 0.31 -8.16
C THR A 78 -14.16 1.13 -8.65
#